data_AF-A0A961XYB4-F1
#
_entry.id   AF-A0A961XYB4-F1
#
_cell.length_a   1.000
_cell.length_b   1.000
_cell.length_c   1.000
_cell.angle_alpha   90.00
_cell.angle_beta   90.00
_cell.angle_gamma   90.00
#
_symmetry.space_group_name_H-M   'P 1'
#
loop_
_entity.id
_entity.type
_entity.pdbx_description
1 polymer ?
#
loop_
_entity_poly.entity_id
_entity_poly.type
_entity_poly.pdbx_seq_one_letter_code
_entity_poly.pdbx_strand_id
1 'polypeptide(L)'
;MKIPVMAVMAFGMAVAGCASPVEPLSYSVPYPWTGLKLTQCKAYGTFSECQLVQTSVSRFQRYRLGPVQQQNRQFQTISDSYQYQITGCYQIERVNRPLPNYLCRIVAYRTGAEAGSVFVKGGTAVNLAKYLGDQEQLRYQWKRDPWERKGS
;
A
#
# COMPACT_ATOMS: atom_id res chain seq x y z
N MET A 1 -73.82 -31.18 6.71
CA MET A 1 -73.61 -29.72 6.54
C MET A 1 -72.78 -29.17 7.69
N LYS A 2 -71.53 -28.77 7.44
CA LYS A 2 -70.85 -27.58 7.98
C LYS A 2 -69.42 -27.52 7.40
N ILE A 3 -69.04 -26.33 6.98
CA ILE A 3 -67.95 -25.93 6.07
C ILE A 3 -66.62 -25.83 6.84
N PRO A 4 -65.45 -26.04 6.20
CA PRO A 4 -64.14 -26.12 6.86
C PRO A 4 -63.57 -24.75 7.23
N VAL A 5 -62.77 -24.69 8.28
CA VAL A 5 -61.93 -23.52 8.61
C VAL A 5 -60.51 -23.80 8.12
N MET A 6 -60.12 -23.11 7.06
CA MET A 6 -58.72 -22.99 6.64
C MET A 6 -57.96 -22.13 7.65
N ALA A 7 -56.87 -22.65 8.20
CA ALA A 7 -55.85 -21.83 8.85
C ALA A 7 -54.67 -21.72 7.88
N VAL A 8 -54.59 -20.59 7.18
CA VAL A 8 -53.41 -20.19 6.40
C VAL A 8 -52.38 -19.64 7.39
N MET A 9 -51.32 -20.40 7.67
CA MET A 9 -50.10 -19.85 8.27
C MET A 9 -49.12 -19.50 7.15
N ALA A 10 -49.13 -18.23 6.76
CA ALA A 10 -48.02 -17.61 6.05
C ALA A 10 -47.14 -16.90 7.09
N PHE A 11 -45.85 -17.21 7.14
CA PHE A 11 -44.70 -16.43 7.67
C PHE A 11 -43.53 -17.44 7.80
N GLY A 12 -42.31 -17.21 7.30
CA GLY A 12 -41.75 -16.08 6.61
C GLY A 12 -40.69 -16.55 5.60
N MET A 13 -40.53 -15.78 4.54
CA MET A 13 -39.41 -15.89 3.64
C MET A 13 -38.14 -15.53 4.42
N ALA A 14 -37.30 -16.53 4.70
CA ALA A 14 -35.93 -16.29 5.10
C ALA A 14 -35.21 -15.70 3.88
N VAL A 15 -35.17 -14.38 3.79
CA VAL A 15 -34.29 -13.67 2.87
C VAL A 15 -32.88 -13.89 3.41
N ALA A 16 -32.21 -14.94 2.94
CA ALA A 16 -30.78 -15.10 3.12
C ALA A 16 -30.11 -13.96 2.35
N GLY A 17 -29.85 -12.85 3.04
CA GLY A 17 -29.03 -11.77 2.52
C GLY A 17 -27.64 -12.34 2.24
N CYS A 18 -27.25 -12.37 0.97
CA CYS A 18 -25.87 -12.58 0.59
C CYS A 18 -25.05 -11.47 1.25
N ALA A 19 -24.40 -11.77 2.37
CA ALA A 19 -23.32 -10.96 2.89
C ALA A 19 -22.19 -11.03 1.86
N SER A 20 -22.26 -10.16 0.85
CA SER A 20 -21.09 -9.87 0.05
C SER A 20 -20.01 -9.43 1.03
N PRO A 21 -18.78 -10.00 0.97
CA PRO A 21 -17.69 -9.44 1.72
C PRO A 21 -17.63 -7.97 1.35
N VAL A 22 -17.92 -7.09 2.31
CA VAL A 22 -17.76 -5.65 2.15
C VAL A 22 -16.28 -5.47 1.90
N GLU A 23 -15.90 -5.37 0.63
CA GLU A 23 -14.58 -4.94 0.25
C GLU A 23 -14.39 -3.61 0.99
N PRO A 24 -13.39 -3.50 1.90
CA PRO A 24 -13.25 -2.33 2.76
C PRO A 24 -13.30 -1.11 1.85
N LEU A 25 -14.16 -0.13 2.18
CA LEU A 25 -14.39 1.08 1.39
C LEU A 25 -13.03 1.50 0.84
N SER A 26 -12.83 1.24 -0.45
CA SER A 26 -11.56 1.55 -1.08
C SER A 26 -11.53 3.06 -1.08
N TYR A 27 -10.84 3.65 -0.10
CA TYR A 27 -10.59 5.08 -0.06
C TYR A 27 -10.05 5.41 -1.45
N SER A 28 -10.83 6.18 -2.22
CA SER A 28 -10.55 6.40 -3.62
C SER A 28 -9.32 7.29 -3.70
N VAL A 29 -8.16 6.65 -3.76
CA VAL A 29 -6.88 7.33 -3.86
C VAL A 29 -6.69 7.74 -5.31
N PRO A 30 -6.49 9.03 -5.60
CA PRO A 30 -6.28 9.49 -6.96
C PRO A 30 -4.96 8.97 -7.54
N TYR A 31 -4.91 8.89 -8.87
CA TYR A 31 -3.66 8.67 -9.59
C TYR A 31 -2.64 9.78 -9.23
N PRO A 32 -1.34 9.49 -9.10
CA PRO A 32 -0.63 8.23 -9.36
C PRO A 32 -0.57 7.28 -8.15
N TRP A 33 -1.27 7.56 -7.06
CA TRP A 33 -1.13 6.81 -5.81
C TRP A 33 -2.08 5.60 -5.73
N THR A 34 -3.03 5.51 -6.66
CA THR A 34 -3.97 4.40 -6.78
C THR A 34 -3.22 3.07 -6.81
N GLY A 35 -3.53 2.20 -5.84
CA GLY A 35 -2.97 0.86 -5.74
C GLY A 35 -1.60 0.76 -5.08
N LEU A 36 -0.96 1.87 -4.71
CA LEU A 36 0.30 1.84 -3.94
C LEU A 36 0.01 1.51 -2.48
N LYS A 37 0.57 0.40 -2.00
CA LYS A 37 0.29 -0.13 -0.67
C LYS A 37 1.55 -0.57 0.05
N LEU A 38 1.54 -0.47 1.37
CA LEU A 38 2.49 -1.15 2.24
C LEU A 38 1.87 -2.46 2.73
N THR A 39 2.63 -3.53 2.56
CA THR A 39 2.24 -4.89 2.95
C THR A 39 3.39 -5.57 3.67
N GLN A 40 3.12 -6.71 4.31
CA GLN A 40 4.14 -7.53 4.99
C GLN A 40 4.96 -6.73 6.00
N CYS A 41 4.36 -5.77 6.70
CA CYS A 41 5.06 -4.99 7.71
C CYS A 41 5.43 -5.88 8.91
N LYS A 42 6.68 -5.76 9.33
CA LYS A 42 7.28 -6.43 10.48
C LYS A 42 7.91 -5.40 11.39
N ALA A 43 7.72 -5.56 12.69
CA ALA A 43 8.39 -4.76 13.71
C ALA A 43 9.62 -5.50 14.23
N TYR A 44 10.75 -4.80 14.29
CA TYR A 44 12.04 -5.27 14.75
C TYR A 44 12.54 -4.33 15.83
N GLY A 45 12.05 -4.47 17.07
CA GLY A 45 12.49 -3.69 18.25
C GLY A 45 12.51 -2.16 18.05
N THR A 46 13.59 -1.65 17.48
CA THR A 46 13.89 -0.25 17.19
C THR A 46 13.44 0.25 15.81
N PHE A 47 13.04 -0.62 14.89
CA PHE A 47 12.57 -0.23 13.57
C PHE A 47 11.44 -1.13 13.08
N SER A 48 10.80 -0.74 11.98
CA SER A 48 9.88 -1.60 11.26
C SER A 48 10.19 -1.57 9.77
N GLU A 49 9.87 -2.67 9.10
CA GLU A 49 10.07 -2.84 7.67
C GLU A 49 8.77 -3.29 7.03
N CYS A 50 8.39 -2.65 5.92
CA CYS A 50 7.26 -3.02 5.08
C CYS A 50 7.73 -3.23 3.63
N GLN A 51 6.94 -3.94 2.83
CA GLN A 51 7.11 -4.02 1.38
C GLN A 51 6.18 -3.01 0.69
N LEU A 52 6.76 -2.12 -0.13
CA LEU A 52 6.02 -1.21 -0.99
C LEU A 52 5.68 -1.92 -2.31
N VAL A 53 4.40 -1.95 -2.65
CA VAL A 53 3.88 -2.65 -3.82
C VAL A 53 2.88 -1.81 -4.59
N GLN A 54 2.81 -2.01 -5.90
CA GLN A 54 1.76 -1.50 -6.76
C GLN A 54 0.77 -2.62 -7.12
N THR A 55 -0.52 -2.36 -6.87
CA THR A 55 -1.60 -3.36 -6.96
C THR A 55 -2.68 -3.07 -8.00
N SER A 56 -2.62 -1.92 -8.69
CA SER A 56 -3.60 -1.60 -9.75
C SER A 56 -3.32 -2.31 -11.08
N VAL A 57 -2.17 -2.95 -11.24
CA VAL A 57 -1.91 -3.87 -12.36
C VAL A 57 -2.60 -5.20 -12.02
N SER A 58 -3.12 -5.93 -13.01
CA SER A 58 -4.05 -7.07 -12.86
C SER A 58 -3.75 -7.98 -11.67
N ARG A 59 -4.77 -8.67 -11.13
CA ARG A 59 -4.70 -9.50 -9.89
C ARG A 59 -3.53 -10.50 -9.84
N PHE A 60 -2.91 -10.80 -10.99
CA PHE A 60 -1.79 -11.73 -11.14
C PHE A 60 -0.40 -11.07 -11.16
N GLN A 61 -0.31 -9.74 -11.28
CA GLN A 61 0.96 -9.03 -11.45
C GLN A 61 1.09 -7.89 -10.44
N ARG A 62 1.51 -8.24 -9.22
CA ARG A 62 1.88 -7.26 -8.18
C ARG A 62 3.31 -6.78 -8.46
N TYR A 63 3.48 -5.50 -8.78
CA TYR A 63 4.81 -4.94 -8.97
C TYR A 63 5.41 -4.56 -7.61
N ARG A 64 6.47 -5.26 -7.19
CA ARG A 64 7.19 -4.96 -5.95
C ARG A 64 8.18 -3.82 -6.19
N LEU A 65 7.98 -2.70 -5.51
CA LEU A 65 8.89 -1.56 -5.55
C LEU A 65 10.08 -1.75 -4.59
N GLY A 66 9.87 -2.48 -3.49
CA GLY A 66 10.91 -2.94 -2.58
C GLY A 66 10.63 -2.64 -1.11
N PRO A 67 11.60 -2.92 -0.21
CA PRO A 67 11.45 -2.71 1.22
C PRO A 67 11.48 -1.23 1.59
N VAL A 68 10.72 -0.88 2.63
CA VAL A 68 10.70 0.44 3.24
C VAL A 68 10.90 0.27 4.74
N GLN A 69 11.97 0.86 5.25
CA GLN A 69 12.32 0.80 6.67
C GLN A 69 12.03 2.14 7.33
N GLN A 70 11.43 2.08 8.52
CA GLN A 70 11.21 3.25 9.36
C GLN A 70 11.74 3.00 10.77
N GLN A 71 12.69 3.83 11.18
CA GLN A 71 13.25 3.82 12.53
C GLN A 71 12.29 4.48 13.52
N ASN A 72 12.33 4.05 14.79
CA ASN A 72 11.57 4.60 15.91
C ASN A 72 10.05 4.63 15.69
N ARG A 73 9.57 3.78 14.78
CA ARG A 73 8.15 3.60 14.50
C ARG A 73 7.85 2.12 14.46
N GLN A 74 6.90 1.69 15.29
CA GLN A 74 6.34 0.34 15.21
C GLN A 74 5.10 0.42 14.32
N PHE A 75 5.22 -0.04 13.08
CA PHE A 75 4.03 -0.31 12.29
C PHE A 75 3.23 -1.42 12.98
N GLN A 76 1.90 -1.28 12.99
CA GLN A 76 1.01 -2.35 13.43
C GLN A 76 1.27 -3.60 12.59
N THR A 77 1.76 -4.64 13.24
CA THR A 77 1.97 -5.96 12.63
C THR A 77 0.62 -6.68 12.57
N ILE A 78 -0.16 -6.43 11.53
CA ILE A 78 -1.42 -7.15 11.29
C ILE A 78 -1.10 -8.37 10.42
N SER A 79 -1.51 -9.57 10.87
CA SER A 79 -1.22 -10.86 10.22
C SER A 79 -1.78 -10.98 8.80
N ASP A 80 -2.86 -10.26 8.50
CA ASP A 80 -3.64 -10.48 7.28
C ASP A 80 -3.88 -9.19 6.50
N SER A 81 -3.45 -9.20 5.23
CA SER A 81 -3.73 -8.22 4.17
C SER A 81 -3.08 -6.82 4.30
N TYR A 82 -3.16 -6.03 3.22
CA TYR A 82 -2.57 -4.69 3.09
C TYR A 82 -2.77 -3.86 4.36
N GLN A 83 -1.68 -3.37 4.96
CA GLN A 83 -1.74 -2.67 6.24
C GLN A 83 -1.95 -1.17 6.03
N TYR A 84 -1.28 -0.60 5.03
CA TYR A 84 -1.38 0.84 4.74
C TYR A 84 -1.55 1.13 3.26
N GLN A 85 -2.34 2.17 2.97
CA GLN A 85 -2.52 2.75 1.65
C GLN A 85 -1.67 4.03 1.56
N ILE A 86 -0.91 4.19 0.47
CA ILE A 86 -0.23 5.45 0.17
C ILE A 86 -1.26 6.41 -0.42
N THR A 87 -1.33 7.63 0.12
CA THR A 87 -2.26 8.68 -0.34
C THR A 87 -1.56 9.83 -1.06
N GLY A 88 -0.24 9.94 -0.90
CA GLY A 88 0.59 10.89 -1.64
C GLY A 88 2.05 10.83 -1.18
N CYS A 89 2.98 11.17 -2.07
CA CYS A 89 4.39 11.29 -1.75
C CYS A 89 4.93 12.63 -2.21
N TYR A 90 5.81 13.24 -1.41
CA TYR A 90 6.57 14.42 -1.80
C TYR A 90 8.06 14.10 -1.76
N GLN A 91 8.77 14.64 -2.75
CA GLN A 91 10.21 14.51 -2.79
C GLN A 91 10.81 15.41 -1.70
N ILE A 92 11.76 14.86 -0.97
CA ILE A 92 12.51 15.55 0.07
C ILE A 92 13.96 15.72 -0.36
N GLU A 93 14.70 16.52 0.40
CA GLU A 93 16.05 16.91 0.04
C GLU A 93 16.94 15.70 -0.26
N ARG A 94 17.62 15.77 -1.42
CA ARG A 94 18.45 14.70 -1.94
C ARG A 94 19.85 14.86 -1.36
N VAL A 95 20.28 13.94 -0.49
CA VAL A 95 21.67 13.91 -0.01
C VAL A 95 22.63 13.60 -1.18
N ASN A 96 22.23 12.70 -2.07
CA ASN A 96 22.91 12.44 -3.33
C ASN A 96 21.94 12.83 -4.46
N ARG A 97 22.27 13.84 -5.26
CA ARG A 97 21.40 14.40 -6.31
C ARG A 97 20.75 13.37 -7.27
N PRO A 98 21.44 12.31 -7.72
CA PRO A 98 20.84 11.30 -8.60
C PRO A 98 19.98 10.29 -7.85
N LEU A 99 19.94 10.26 -6.52
CA LEU A 99 19.13 9.31 -5.76
C LEU A 99 17.94 10.02 -5.11
N PRO A 100 16.70 9.70 -5.52
CA PRO A 100 15.52 10.34 -4.96
C PRO A 100 15.28 9.86 -3.52
N ASN A 101 14.65 10.73 -2.73
CA ASN A 101 14.11 10.41 -1.42
C ASN A 101 12.67 10.93 -1.37
N TYR A 102 11.76 10.14 -0.81
CA TYR A 102 10.37 10.53 -0.67
C TYR A 102 9.91 10.40 0.78
N LEU A 103 8.98 11.29 1.15
CA LEU A 103 8.17 11.14 2.34
C LEU A 103 6.72 10.93 1.88
N CYS A 104 6.19 9.75 2.16
CA CYS A 104 4.89 9.31 1.68
C CYS A 104 3.87 9.27 2.83
N ARG A 105 2.73 9.93 2.65
CA ARG A 105 1.59 9.87 3.57
C ARG A 105 0.91 8.51 3.45
N ILE A 106 0.53 7.96 4.59
CA ILE A 106 -0.14 6.68 4.71
C ILE A 106 -1.39 6.77 5.56
N VAL A 107 -2.38 5.97 5.20
CA VAL A 107 -3.58 5.71 6.00
C VAL A 107 -3.73 4.21 6.21
N ALA A 108 -4.38 3.80 7.28
CA ALA A 108 -4.72 2.41 7.52
C ALA A 108 -5.65 1.91 6.41
N TYR A 109 -5.29 0.81 5.73
CA TYR A 109 -6.00 0.37 4.52
C TYR A 109 -7.48 0.05 4.76
N ARG A 110 -7.82 -0.54 5.91
CA ARG A 110 -9.19 -0.97 6.23
C ARG A 110 -10.08 0.15 6.78
N THR A 111 -9.50 1.09 7.52
CA THR A 111 -10.26 2.10 8.26
C THR A 111 -10.15 3.49 7.67
N GLY A 112 -9.19 3.72 6.76
CA GLY A 112 -8.86 5.06 6.26
C GLY A 112 -8.29 6.00 7.33
N ALA A 113 -8.04 5.51 8.55
CA ALA A 113 -7.50 6.33 9.64
C ALA A 113 -6.10 6.83 9.29
N GLU A 114 -5.81 8.08 9.66
CA GLU A 114 -4.50 8.66 9.45
C GLU A 114 -3.42 7.81 10.11
N ALA A 115 -2.42 7.39 9.33
CA ALA A 115 -1.30 6.60 9.80
C ALA A 115 0.03 7.35 9.60
N GLY A 116 0.01 8.67 9.50
CA GLY A 116 1.22 9.51 9.39
C GLY A 116 1.95 9.34 8.06
N SER A 117 3.29 9.28 8.11
CA SER A 117 4.14 9.20 6.90
C SER A 117 5.29 8.20 7.03
N VAL A 118 5.78 7.71 5.90
CA VAL A 118 6.91 6.78 5.77
C VAL A 118 7.98 7.36 4.84
N PHE A 119 9.25 7.15 5.19
CA PHE A 119 10.39 7.60 4.39
C PHE A 119 10.81 6.49 3.42
N VAL A 120 10.85 6.80 2.12
CA VAL A 120 11.28 5.88 1.06
C VAL A 120 12.64 6.37 0.53
N LYS A 121 13.67 5.52 0.61
CA LYS A 121 15.06 5.81 0.18
C LYS A 121 15.61 4.73 -0.75
N GLY A 122 16.82 4.98 -1.26
CA GLY A 122 17.66 3.98 -1.92
C GLY A 122 16.98 3.38 -3.15
N GLY A 123 17.20 2.08 -3.40
CA GLY A 123 16.65 1.39 -4.57
C GLY A 123 15.12 1.44 -4.66
N THR A 124 14.42 1.43 -3.52
CA THR A 124 12.95 1.53 -3.51
C THR A 124 12.47 2.92 -3.91
N ALA A 125 13.18 3.97 -3.52
CA ALA A 125 12.87 5.33 -3.99
C ALA A 125 13.14 5.48 -5.49
N VAL A 126 14.21 4.86 -6.01
CA VAL A 126 14.50 4.82 -7.45
C VAL A 126 13.37 4.12 -8.20
N ASN A 127 12.93 2.95 -7.73
CA ASN A 127 11.83 2.21 -8.34
C ASN A 127 10.51 3.00 -8.28
N LEU A 128 10.23 3.66 -7.15
CA LEU A 128 9.06 4.54 -6.99
C LEU A 128 9.13 5.72 -7.96
N ALA A 129 10.27 6.38 -8.10
CA ALA A 129 10.45 7.49 -9.03
C ALA A 129 10.21 7.05 -10.48
N LYS A 130 10.76 5.90 -10.89
CA LYS A 130 10.51 5.31 -12.22
C LYS A 130 9.02 5.01 -12.43
N TYR A 131 8.35 4.46 -11.41
CA TYR A 131 6.91 4.22 -11.45
C TYR A 131 6.10 5.52 -11.61
N LEU A 132 6.53 6.61 -10.96
CA LEU A 132 5.91 7.93 -11.07
C LEU A 132 6.28 8.68 -12.38
N GLY A 133 7.08 8.06 -13.26
CA GLY A 133 7.46 8.65 -14.54
C GLY A 133 8.59 9.68 -14.47
N ASP A 134 9.39 9.69 -13.39
CA ASP A 134 10.55 10.57 -13.24
C ASP A 134 11.55 10.35 -14.39
N GLN A 135 11.67 11.35 -15.25
CA GLN A 135 12.50 11.29 -16.46
C GLN A 135 13.99 11.22 -16.14
N GLU A 136 14.45 11.79 -15.03
CA GLU A 136 15.84 11.70 -14.60
C GLU A 136 16.17 10.25 -14.25
N GLN A 137 15.31 9.59 -13.46
CA GLN A 137 15.53 8.22 -13.03
C GLN A 137 15.33 7.19 -14.14
N LEU A 138 14.45 7.45 -15.10
CA LEU A 138 14.29 6.59 -16.28
C LEU A 138 15.50 6.66 -17.22
N ARG A 139 16.13 7.83 -17.34
CA ARG A 139 17.33 8.04 -18.15
C ARG A 139 18.62 7.74 -17.40
N TYR A 140 18.55 7.64 -16.08
CA TYR A 140 19.69 7.33 -15.24
C TYR A 140 20.17 5.90 -15.52
N GLN A 141 21.17 5.79 -16.38
CA GLN A 141 22.05 4.64 -16.38
C GLN A 141 22.87 4.73 -15.10
N TRP A 142 22.92 3.64 -14.34
CA TRP A 142 23.79 3.53 -13.16
C TRP A 142 25.24 3.77 -13.60
N LYS A 143 25.66 5.03 -13.60
CA LYS A 143 27.08 5.37 -13.65
C LYS A 143 27.64 4.89 -12.32
N ARG A 144 28.76 4.17 -12.36
CA ARG A 144 29.55 3.90 -11.15
C ARG A 144 29.65 5.20 -10.38
N ASP A 145 29.31 5.16 -9.10
CA ASP A 145 29.40 6.33 -8.25
C ASP A 145 30.83 6.87 -8.38
N PRO A 146 31.04 8.16 -8.72
CA PRO A 146 32.37 8.75 -8.68
C PRO A 146 33.05 8.59 -7.31
N TRP A 147 32.24 8.35 -6.26
CA TRP A 147 32.65 8.12 -4.89
C TRP A 147 32.75 6.63 -4.51
N GLU A 148 32.39 5.68 -5.40
CA GLU A 148 32.84 4.28 -5.30
C GLU A 148 34.34 4.26 -5.59
N ARG A 149 35.11 4.59 -4.56
CA ARG A 149 36.56 4.73 -4.65
C ARG A 149 37.16 3.45 -5.21
N LYS A 150 38.08 3.65 -6.16
CA LYS A 150 39.24 2.80 -6.45
C LYS A 150 39.66 2.03 -5.19
N GLY A 151 39.29 0.77 -5.15
CA GLY A 151 39.53 -0.15 -4.06
C GLY A 151 39.69 -1.56 -4.60
N SER A 152 40.65 -1.73 -5.50
CA SER A 152 41.39 -2.97 -5.71
C SER A 152 42.71 -2.67 -6.41
#